data_AF-S8C1R6-F1
#
_entry.id   AF-S8C1R6-F1
#
_cell.length_a   1.000
_cell.length_b   1.000
_cell.length_c   1.000
_cell.angle_alpha   90.00
_cell.angle_beta   90.00
_cell.angle_gamma   90.00
#
_symmetry.space_group_name_H-M   'P 1'
#
loop_
_entity.id
_entity.type
_entity.pdbx_description
1 polymer ?
#
loop_
_entity_poly.entity_id
_entity_poly.type
_entity_poly.pdbx_seq_one_letter_code
_entity_poly.pdbx_strand_id
1 'polypeptide(L)'
;FCSVSKRRSSECKGTADRRGEVGGLEKVRSLILKAGIPSATTSPVESLERGKWVKLICGASFEDVVDIRNLSMVYTLAGVDCIDCAADASVVNAVNEGIEAAIAVFPIRRPWVMISVNDDEDLHFRKAEFDPNDCPEDCSRPCESVCPANAIYFGKAGFSEV
;
A
#
# COMPACT_ATOMS: atom_id res chain seq x y z
N PHE A 1 -15.13 20.48 10.27
CA PHE A 1 -14.08 21.42 9.83
C PHE A 1 -12.71 20.86 10.20
N CYS A 2 -12.20 19.92 9.40
CA CYS A 2 -10.81 19.48 9.51
C CYS A 2 -10.13 19.97 8.23
N SER A 3 -9.56 21.17 8.27
CA SER A 3 -8.74 21.68 7.16
C SER A 3 -7.46 20.85 7.11
N VAL A 4 -7.39 19.90 6.19
CA VAL A 4 -6.13 19.30 5.76
C VAL A 4 -5.37 20.37 4.97
N SER A 5 -4.56 21.12 5.69
CA SER A 5 -3.65 22.10 5.08
C SER A 5 -2.61 21.34 4.29
N LYS A 6 -2.72 21.32 2.95
CA LYS A 6 -1.64 20.95 2.02
C LYS A 6 -0.40 21.78 2.38
N ARG A 7 0.51 21.23 3.20
CA ARG A 7 1.86 21.79 3.33
C ARG A 7 2.59 21.39 2.06
N ARG A 8 2.95 22.37 1.24
CA ARG A 8 3.97 22.20 0.21
C ARG A 8 5.21 21.65 0.91
N SER A 9 5.58 20.43 0.59
CA SER A 9 6.88 19.88 1.00
C SER A 9 7.95 20.74 0.34
N SER A 10 8.59 21.59 1.13
CA SER A 10 9.85 22.22 0.79
C SER A 10 10.86 21.11 0.54
N GLU A 11 11.56 21.14 -0.59
CA GLU A 11 12.71 20.26 -0.86
C GLU A 11 13.71 20.29 0.30
N CYS A 12 13.59 19.33 1.21
CA CYS A 12 14.64 18.99 2.13
C CYS A 12 15.70 18.25 1.34
N LYS A 13 16.70 19.00 0.81
CA LYS A 13 17.99 18.43 0.41
C LYS A 13 18.70 17.91 1.65
N GLY A 14 18.27 16.75 2.14
CA GLY A 14 18.99 15.94 3.09
C GLY A 14 20.17 15.31 2.37
N THR A 15 21.38 15.77 2.67
CA THR A 15 22.60 15.02 2.35
C THR A 15 22.62 13.80 3.25
N ALA A 16 21.99 12.71 2.80
CA ALA A 16 22.04 11.42 3.48
C ALA A 16 23.51 10.99 3.60
N ASP A 17 23.92 10.63 4.81
CA ASP A 17 25.25 10.11 5.10
C ASP A 17 25.42 8.74 4.43
N ARG A 18 25.91 8.77 3.18
CA ARG A 18 26.15 7.59 2.34
C ARG A 18 27.03 6.53 3.01
N ARG A 19 27.82 6.87 4.05
CA ARG A 19 28.67 5.89 4.76
C ARG A 19 27.88 5.02 5.74
N GLY A 20 26.89 5.57 6.44
CA GLY A 20 26.04 4.81 7.35
C GLY A 20 25.13 3.82 6.62
N GLU A 21 24.61 4.23 5.47
CA GLU A 21 23.66 3.44 4.66
C GLU A 21 24.34 2.20 4.04
N VAL A 22 25.57 2.34 3.53
CA VAL A 22 26.37 1.23 2.99
C VAL A 22 26.70 0.18 4.08
N GLY A 23 27.01 0.63 5.30
CA GLY A 23 27.28 -0.28 6.42
C GLY A 23 26.05 -1.08 6.88
N GLY A 24 24.85 -0.54 6.68
CA GLY A 24 23.59 -1.25 6.93
C GLY A 24 23.34 -2.36 5.91
N LEU A 25 23.46 -2.04 4.62
CA LEU A 25 23.22 -3.00 3.53
C LEU A 25 24.13 -4.23 3.59
N GLU A 26 25.41 -4.05 3.91
CA GLU A 26 26.35 -5.18 4.05
C GLU A 26 25.99 -6.11 5.23
N LYS A 27 25.46 -5.55 6.32
CA LYS A 27 24.93 -6.37 7.42
C LYS A 27 23.72 -7.18 6.96
N VAL A 28 22.79 -6.57 6.22
CA VAL A 28 21.62 -7.28 5.66
C VAL A 28 22.08 -8.42 4.74
N ARG A 29 23.03 -8.14 3.84
CA ARG A 29 23.64 -9.14 2.97
C ARG A 29 24.24 -10.32 3.74
N SER A 30 25.02 -10.02 4.79
CA SER A 30 25.61 -11.05 5.65
C SER A 30 24.56 -11.91 6.35
N LEU A 31 23.48 -11.30 6.86
CA LEU A 31 22.37 -12.01 7.48
C LEU A 31 21.64 -12.92 6.49
N ILE A 32 21.39 -12.43 5.27
CA ILE A 32 20.77 -13.19 4.19
C ILE A 32 21.60 -14.42 3.82
N LEU A 33 22.91 -14.24 3.61
CA LEU A 33 23.82 -15.33 3.28
C LEU A 33 23.88 -16.39 4.39
N LYS A 34 23.77 -15.95 5.66
CA LYS A 34 23.76 -16.84 6.82
C LYS A 34 22.44 -17.59 6.99
N ALA A 35 21.32 -16.92 6.77
CA ALA A 35 19.98 -17.51 6.91
C ALA A 35 19.67 -18.50 5.78
N GLY A 36 20.23 -18.27 4.59
CA GLY A 36 19.88 -18.98 3.37
C GLY A 36 18.52 -18.53 2.85
N ILE A 37 18.48 -17.97 1.64
CA ILE A 37 17.21 -17.73 0.94
C ILE A 37 16.89 -18.99 0.15
N PRO A 38 15.64 -19.51 0.18
CA PRO A 38 15.23 -20.60 -0.68
C PRO A 38 15.57 -20.28 -2.14
N SER A 39 16.47 -21.08 -2.73
CA SER A 39 17.09 -20.85 -4.04
C SER A 39 16.10 -20.93 -5.23
N ALA A 40 14.81 -21.15 -4.98
CA ALA A 40 13.79 -21.31 -6.01
C ALA A 40 12.71 -20.25 -5.86
N THR A 41 13.01 -19.02 -6.27
CA THR A 41 11.96 -18.01 -6.50
C THR A 41 11.36 -18.25 -7.88
N THR A 42 10.14 -18.76 -7.94
CA THR A 42 9.35 -18.90 -9.16
C THR A 42 9.03 -17.52 -9.73
N SER A 43 8.88 -17.40 -11.04
CA SER A 43 8.51 -16.10 -11.64
C SER A 43 7.13 -15.65 -11.13
N PRO A 44 6.81 -14.34 -11.12
CA PRO A 44 5.48 -13.88 -10.76
C PRO A 44 4.38 -14.60 -11.55
N VAL A 45 4.57 -14.80 -12.86
CA VAL A 45 3.63 -15.54 -13.72
C VAL A 45 3.36 -16.94 -13.18
N GLU A 46 4.42 -17.69 -12.87
CA GLU A 46 4.29 -19.06 -12.37
C GLU A 46 3.64 -19.10 -10.97
N SER A 47 3.97 -18.14 -10.09
CA SER A 47 3.32 -18.01 -8.79
C SER A 47 1.82 -17.75 -8.92
N LEU A 48 1.41 -16.96 -9.92
CA LEU A 48 0.01 -16.67 -10.23
C LEU A 48 -0.72 -17.93 -10.74
N GLU A 49 -0.15 -18.63 -11.72
CA GLU A 49 -0.71 -19.87 -12.28
C GLU A 49 -0.88 -20.97 -11.22
N ARG A 50 0.04 -21.03 -10.24
CA ARG A 50 0.04 -22.03 -9.17
C ARG A 50 -0.78 -21.62 -7.94
N GLY A 51 -1.40 -20.44 -7.92
CA GLY A 51 -2.16 -19.93 -6.79
C GLY A 51 -1.33 -19.66 -5.53
N LYS A 52 -0.03 -19.38 -5.70
CA LYS A 52 0.92 -19.07 -4.61
C LYS A 52 1.38 -17.61 -4.61
N TRP A 53 0.67 -16.78 -5.35
CA TRP A 53 0.99 -15.37 -5.55
C TRP A 53 0.95 -14.55 -4.27
N VAL A 54 1.99 -13.76 -4.01
CA VAL A 54 2.06 -12.82 -2.89
C VAL A 54 2.13 -11.39 -3.41
N LYS A 55 1.19 -10.56 -2.95
CA LYS A 55 1.09 -9.13 -3.25
C LYS A 55 1.31 -8.32 -1.98
N LEU A 56 2.28 -7.42 -1.98
CA LEU A 56 2.38 -6.35 -1.00
C LEU A 56 1.53 -5.17 -1.48
N ILE A 57 0.69 -4.61 -0.61
CA ILE A 57 -0.02 -3.35 -0.86
C ILE A 57 0.56 -2.30 0.08
N CYS A 58 1.20 -1.27 -0.46
CA CYS A 58 1.84 -0.20 0.33
C CYS A 58 1.80 1.14 -0.41
N GLY A 59 1.67 2.24 0.31
CA GLY A 59 1.67 3.58 -0.29
C GLY A 59 0.30 4.10 -0.73
N ALA A 60 -0.81 3.40 -0.41
CA ALA A 60 -2.17 3.86 -0.71
C ALA A 60 -2.76 4.82 0.35
N SER A 61 -2.58 4.50 1.64
CA SER A 61 -3.04 5.33 2.78
C SER A 61 -1.89 5.77 3.69
N PHE A 62 -0.67 5.41 3.30
CA PHE A 62 0.54 5.56 4.10
C PHE A 62 1.55 6.35 3.27
N GLU A 63 1.81 7.61 3.64
CA GLU A 63 2.50 8.58 2.79
C GLU A 63 3.99 8.77 3.14
N ASP A 64 4.54 8.00 4.09
CA ASP A 64 5.98 8.07 4.36
C ASP A 64 6.77 7.28 3.31
N VAL A 65 7.34 8.01 2.36
CA VAL A 65 8.16 7.48 1.27
C VAL A 65 9.39 6.69 1.74
N VAL A 66 9.94 6.99 2.93
CA VAL A 66 11.09 6.27 3.48
C VAL A 66 10.69 4.85 3.88
N ASP A 67 9.55 4.73 4.55
CA ASP A 67 9.01 3.45 4.96
C ASP A 67 8.50 2.64 3.77
N ILE A 68 7.89 3.28 2.76
CA ILE A 68 7.52 2.61 1.49
C ILE A 68 8.76 2.00 0.83
N ARG A 69 9.86 2.76 0.74
CA ARG A 69 11.14 2.26 0.21
C ARG A 69 11.65 1.07 1.02
N ASN A 70 11.68 1.18 2.34
CA ASN A 70 12.18 0.13 3.23
C ASN A 70 11.32 -1.15 3.15
N LEU A 71 9.99 -1.02 3.17
CA LEU A 71 9.07 -2.14 3.00
C LEU A 71 9.24 -2.80 1.63
N SER A 72 9.36 -2.00 0.57
CA SER A 72 9.59 -2.52 -0.78
C SER A 72 10.88 -3.31 -0.88
N MET A 73 11.96 -2.85 -0.22
CA MET A 73 13.21 -3.58 -0.12
C MET A 73 13.05 -4.91 0.62
N VAL A 74 12.47 -4.89 1.83
CA VAL A 74 12.32 -6.10 2.66
C VAL A 74 11.45 -7.15 1.97
N TYR A 75 10.33 -6.76 1.38
CA TYR A 75 9.43 -7.68 0.69
C TYR A 75 10.00 -8.19 -0.63
N THR A 76 10.79 -7.37 -1.34
CA THR A 76 11.55 -7.85 -2.50
C THR A 76 12.54 -8.92 -2.08
N LEU A 77 13.30 -8.71 -0.99
CA LEU A 77 14.22 -9.72 -0.44
C LEU A 77 13.51 -10.99 0.02
N ALA A 78 12.26 -10.88 0.50
CA ALA A 78 11.41 -12.01 0.85
C ALA A 78 10.83 -12.75 -0.37
N GLY A 79 11.00 -12.22 -1.59
CA GLY A 79 10.51 -12.82 -2.82
C GLY A 79 9.04 -12.53 -3.13
N VAL A 80 8.51 -11.35 -2.75
CA VAL A 80 7.16 -10.93 -3.14
C VAL A 80 6.98 -10.98 -4.67
N ASP A 81 5.82 -11.37 -5.18
CA ASP A 81 5.57 -11.43 -6.62
C ASP A 81 5.21 -10.06 -7.19
N CYS A 82 4.52 -9.22 -6.40
CA CYS A 82 4.11 -7.88 -6.81
C CYS A 82 4.03 -6.90 -5.65
N ILE A 83 4.40 -5.65 -5.92
CA ILE A 83 4.20 -4.51 -5.03
C ILE A 83 3.17 -3.59 -5.68
N ASP A 84 2.08 -3.33 -4.98
CA ASP A 84 1.00 -2.44 -5.38
C ASP A 84 1.05 -1.14 -4.59
N CYS A 85 1.01 -0.04 -5.33
CA CYS A 85 1.22 1.29 -4.79
C CYS A 85 0.37 2.35 -5.51
N ALA A 86 0.18 3.49 -4.84
CA ALA A 86 -0.60 4.59 -5.40
C ALA A 86 0.04 5.17 -6.67
N ALA A 87 -0.79 5.70 -7.56
CA ALA A 87 -0.40 6.46 -8.74
C ALA A 87 0.20 7.86 -8.42
N ASP A 88 1.01 7.95 -7.37
CA ASP A 88 1.80 9.12 -7.03
C ASP A 88 3.27 8.88 -7.40
N ALA A 89 3.90 9.87 -8.06
CA ALA A 89 5.26 9.71 -8.56
C ALA A 89 6.29 9.48 -7.44
N SER A 90 6.10 10.09 -6.26
CA SER A 90 7.02 9.91 -5.13
C SER A 90 6.91 8.51 -4.53
N VAL A 91 5.69 7.97 -4.47
CA VAL A 91 5.42 6.59 -4.03
C VAL A 91 6.01 5.58 -5.01
N VAL A 92 5.76 5.75 -6.31
CA VAL A 92 6.30 4.86 -7.36
C VAL A 92 7.83 4.87 -7.35
N ASN A 93 8.46 6.03 -7.16
CA ASN A 93 9.92 6.13 -7.06
C ASN A 93 10.44 5.40 -5.82
N ALA A 94 9.83 5.60 -4.65
CA ALA A 94 10.21 4.91 -3.42
C ALA A 94 10.13 3.38 -3.55
N VAL A 95 9.08 2.87 -4.17
CA VAL A 95 8.93 1.43 -4.46
C VAL A 95 10.07 0.93 -5.35
N ASN A 96 10.34 1.62 -6.46
CA ASN A 96 11.43 1.23 -7.36
C ASN A 96 12.80 1.29 -6.69
N GLU A 97 13.08 2.34 -5.91
CA GLU A 97 14.33 2.46 -5.14
C GLU A 97 14.51 1.31 -4.13
N GLY A 98 13.44 0.90 -3.46
CA GLY A 98 13.47 -0.26 -2.55
C GLY A 98 13.75 -1.57 -3.29
N ILE A 99 13.14 -1.77 -4.46
CA ILE A 99 13.39 -2.93 -5.32
C ILE A 99 14.85 -2.96 -5.78
N GLU A 100 15.39 -1.84 -6.28
CA GLU A 100 16.79 -1.77 -6.72
C GLU A 100 17.75 -2.03 -5.55
N ALA A 101 17.47 -1.48 -4.36
CA ALA A 101 18.28 -1.71 -3.18
C ALA A 101 18.31 -3.20 -2.78
N ALA A 102 17.18 -3.89 -2.88
CA ALA A 102 17.11 -5.33 -2.63
C ALA A 102 17.93 -6.15 -3.65
N ILE A 103 17.80 -5.84 -4.94
CA ILE A 103 18.55 -6.52 -6.01
C ILE A 103 20.06 -6.28 -5.86
N ALA A 104 20.47 -5.08 -5.42
CA ALA A 104 21.87 -4.76 -5.15
C ALA A 104 22.44 -5.56 -3.96
N VAL A 105 21.62 -5.90 -2.96
CA VAL A 105 22.02 -6.74 -1.82
C VAL A 105 22.17 -8.20 -2.21
N PHE A 106 21.20 -8.73 -2.95
CA PHE A 106 21.16 -10.13 -3.36
C PHE A 106 20.51 -10.26 -4.74
N PRO A 107 21.05 -11.08 -5.66
CA PRO A 107 20.50 -11.26 -7.00
C PRO A 107 19.19 -12.04 -6.95
N ILE A 108 18.12 -11.37 -6.53
CA ILE A 108 16.76 -11.87 -6.47
C ILE A 108 15.96 -11.38 -7.68
N ARG A 109 14.90 -12.11 -8.04
CA ARG A 109 14.03 -11.67 -9.13
C ARG A 109 13.32 -10.36 -8.79
N ARG A 110 13.09 -9.54 -9.81
CA ARG A 110 12.27 -8.33 -9.68
C ARG A 110 10.78 -8.70 -9.51
N PRO A 111 10.05 -8.13 -8.53
CA PRO A 111 8.59 -8.22 -8.50
C PRO A 111 7.95 -7.37 -9.60
N TRP A 112 6.68 -7.60 -9.89
CA TRP A 112 5.88 -6.64 -10.64
C TRP A 112 5.56 -5.41 -9.81
N VAL A 113 5.50 -4.25 -10.46
CA VAL A 113 4.98 -3.03 -9.85
C VAL A 113 3.58 -2.80 -10.41
N MET A 114 2.59 -2.89 -9.53
CA MET A 114 1.21 -2.54 -9.85
C MET A 114 0.96 -1.11 -9.39
N ILE A 115 0.41 -0.30 -10.28
CA ILE A 115 0.07 1.09 -9.99
C ILE A 115 -1.45 1.15 -9.91
N SER A 116 -1.95 1.36 -8.69
CA SER A 116 -3.36 1.57 -8.44
C SER A 116 -3.69 3.04 -8.65
N VAL A 117 -4.48 3.30 -9.69
CA VAL A 117 -5.07 4.62 -9.95
C VAL A 117 -6.41 4.64 -9.22
N ASN A 118 -6.55 5.55 -8.25
CA ASN A 118 -7.85 5.81 -7.66
C ASN A 118 -8.71 6.55 -8.68
N ASP A 119 -9.96 6.14 -8.80
CA ASP A 119 -10.98 6.93 -9.46
C ASP A 119 -11.54 7.88 -8.38
N ASP A 120 -11.17 9.16 -8.44
CA ASP A 120 -11.51 10.17 -7.42
C ASP A 120 -13.03 10.35 -7.28
N GLU A 121 -13.79 9.92 -8.30
CA GLU A 121 -15.25 9.88 -8.37
C GLU A 121 -15.76 8.43 -8.33
N ASP A 122 -15.06 7.51 -7.65
CA ASP A 122 -15.54 6.14 -7.50
C ASP A 122 -16.80 6.10 -6.62
N LEU A 123 -17.96 6.20 -7.26
CA LEU A 123 -19.26 6.00 -6.64
C LEU A 123 -19.36 4.62 -5.95
N HIS A 124 -18.48 3.67 -6.29
CA HIS A 124 -18.36 2.39 -5.62
C HIS A 124 -17.70 2.47 -4.23
N PHE A 125 -17.34 3.64 -3.67
CA PHE A 125 -17.07 3.70 -2.21
C PHE A 125 -18.33 3.46 -1.34
N ARG A 126 -19.50 3.28 -1.98
CA ARG A 126 -20.73 2.78 -1.36
C ARG A 126 -20.87 1.26 -1.48
N LYS A 127 -19.82 0.46 -1.22
CA LYS A 127 -19.92 -1.03 -1.23
C LYS A 127 -20.57 -1.61 0.02
N ALA A 128 -20.77 -0.80 1.06
CA ALA A 128 -21.49 -1.20 2.25
C ALA A 128 -22.91 -0.65 2.14
N GLU A 129 -23.87 -1.55 1.90
CA GLU A 129 -25.28 -1.29 2.14
C GLU A 129 -25.55 -1.53 3.62
N PHE A 130 -26.31 -0.64 4.24
CA PHE A 130 -26.64 -0.73 5.66
C PHE A 130 -28.15 -0.94 5.80
N ASP A 131 -28.56 -2.11 6.29
CA ASP A 131 -29.97 -2.35 6.60
C ASP A 131 -30.32 -1.76 7.97
N PRO A 132 -31.20 -0.73 8.05
CA PRO A 132 -31.68 -0.21 9.34
C PRO A 132 -32.30 -1.26 10.26
N ASN A 133 -32.86 -2.33 9.69
CA ASN A 133 -33.55 -3.36 10.45
C ASN A 133 -32.59 -4.31 11.17
N ASP A 134 -31.31 -4.33 10.77
CA ASP A 134 -30.26 -5.08 11.47
C ASP A 134 -29.74 -4.32 12.70
N CYS A 135 -30.15 -3.06 12.91
CA CYS A 135 -29.84 -2.34 14.13
C CYS A 135 -30.66 -2.86 15.32
N PRO A 136 -30.10 -2.88 16.53
CA PRO A 136 -30.90 -2.96 17.75
C PRO A 136 -31.99 -1.89 17.76
N GLU A 137 -33.18 -2.24 18.26
CA GLU A 137 -34.33 -1.32 18.30
C GLU A 137 -34.06 -0.04 19.13
N ASP A 138 -33.12 -0.11 20.07
CA ASP A 138 -32.69 1.00 20.94
C ASP A 138 -31.43 1.74 20.45
N CYS A 139 -31.00 1.49 19.20
CA CYS A 139 -29.83 2.13 18.63
C CYS A 139 -30.10 3.61 18.30
N SER A 140 -29.30 4.52 18.87
CA SER A 140 -29.33 5.97 18.57
C SER A 140 -28.66 6.35 17.25
N ARG A 141 -28.13 5.35 16.51
CA ARG A 141 -27.51 5.46 15.18
C ARG A 141 -26.41 6.52 15.07
N PRO A 142 -25.42 6.55 15.98
CA PRO A 142 -24.32 7.53 15.91
C PRO A 142 -23.47 7.37 14.64
N CYS A 143 -23.45 6.15 14.07
CA CYS A 143 -22.77 5.79 12.83
C CYS A 143 -23.17 6.68 11.63
N GLU A 144 -24.41 7.19 11.58
CA GLU A 144 -24.86 8.11 10.52
C GLU A 144 -24.02 9.39 10.49
N SER A 145 -23.97 10.09 11.63
CA SER A 145 -23.34 11.40 11.75
C SER A 145 -21.81 11.36 11.61
N VAL A 146 -21.20 10.21 11.93
CA VAL A 146 -19.75 10.04 11.88
C VAL A 146 -19.27 9.43 10.56
N CYS A 147 -20.17 8.98 9.68
CA CYS A 147 -19.79 8.33 8.43
C CYS A 147 -19.15 9.34 7.46
N PRO A 148 -17.84 9.26 7.19
CA PRO A 148 -17.17 10.24 6.35
C PRO A 148 -17.55 10.12 4.87
N ALA A 149 -17.98 8.94 4.45
CA ALA A 149 -18.41 8.66 3.08
C ALA A 149 -19.90 8.96 2.85
N ASN A 150 -20.64 9.42 3.87
CA ASN A 150 -22.11 9.57 3.84
C ASN A 150 -22.83 8.31 3.29
N ALA A 151 -22.27 7.13 3.54
CA ALA A 151 -22.77 5.86 3.00
C ALA A 151 -24.04 5.37 3.72
N ILE A 152 -24.30 5.86 4.93
CA ILE A 152 -25.45 5.47 5.76
C ILE A 152 -26.52 6.55 5.60
N TYR A 153 -27.57 6.26 4.83
CA TYR A 153 -28.71 7.16 4.64
C TYR A 153 -30.03 6.44 4.87
N PHE A 154 -30.76 6.81 5.94
CA PHE A 154 -32.09 6.28 6.22
C PHE A 154 -33.18 7.20 5.67
N GLY A 155 -33.18 7.39 4.35
CA GLY A 155 -34.38 7.89 3.68
C GLY A 155 -35.45 6.81 3.73
N LYS A 156 -36.69 7.15 4.13
CA LYS A 156 -37.82 6.26 3.85
C LYS A 156 -37.75 5.91 2.36
N ALA A 157 -37.86 4.62 2.02
CA ALA A 157 -38.20 4.18 0.68
C ALA A 157 -39.60 4.74 0.34
N GLY A 158 -39.65 6.03 0.02
CA GLY A 158 -40.78 6.68 -0.57
C GLY A 158 -40.61 6.53 -2.07
N PHE A 159 -41.33 5.58 -2.65
CA PHE A 159 -41.73 5.70 -4.03
C PHE A 159 -42.33 7.10 -4.22
N SER A 160 -41.67 7.94 -5.00
CA SER A 160 -42.32 9.07 -5.66
C SER A 160 -42.11 8.88 -7.16
N GLU A 161 -43.11 8.26 -7.75
CA GLU A 161 -43.46 8.33 -9.15
C GLU A 161 -43.57 9.81 -9.56
N VAL A 162 -42.70 10.27 -10.47
CA VAL A 162 -43.00 11.23 -11.55
C VAL A 162 -42.03 10.97 -12.72
#